data_AF-A0A815ERH7-F1
#
_entry.id   AF-A0A815ERH7-F1
#
_cell.length_a   1.000
_cell.length_b   1.000
_cell.length_c   1.000
_cell.angle_alpha   90.00
_cell.angle_beta   90.00
_cell.angle_gamma   90.00
#
_symmetry.space_group_name_H-M   'P 1'
#
loop_
_entity.id
_entity.type
_entity.pdbx_description
1 polymer ?
#
loop_
_entity_poly.entity_id
_entity_poly.type
_entity_poly.pdbx_seq_one_letter_code
_entity_poly.pdbx_strand_id
1 'polypeptide(L)'
;MTMANNKTKCFICNKEKITYSCRGCSKEFCFKDLTEHKQILNDQLNNITKDFDQFKQIINEQKENPQNHSLIEKINQWEIESLEKIQQKAQNWREIVLECSTTLINDIEKKFNDLTEQIKQIRKENDFNEINLNYLREQLVEITQKLNNPPNISIQQNSQPFINDISMILSKRPKFNKWKQNAITIAAGNGQGQQLNQLSRPAGIFIDKNKNIFIADFCNHRIVEWKCNAKKGQIIAGGIGQGNRMDQLNHPTDVIVDQQNHSIMVADQGNRRVIQWLNQNQQILIRNIDCHGLAMDKHGFLYVSDYVKNEVRRWKMGEYNNEGTIVAGGNRRGDQPNQLNTPSFIFVDEDQSIYVSDRKNDRVTKWRKDAKEGIVVAGGNGQGENLNQLFYPRGVIVDDLGQIYVADRRNQRVMRWCEGKEEGEIVVGGFGQENQLNSPNCLSFDAEGNLYVTDRWNNRIQKFEIIL
;
A
#
# COMPACT_ATOMS: atom_id res chain seq x y z
N MET A 1 2.16 -75.50 46.14
CA MET A 1 0.84 -75.85 46.70
C MET A 1 0.98 -75.94 48.20
N THR A 2 0.46 -74.96 48.92
CA THR A 2 0.26 -74.99 50.38
C THR A 2 -1.18 -74.55 50.57
N MET A 3 -2.08 -75.50 50.77
CA MET A 3 -3.52 -75.25 50.95
C MET A 3 -3.77 -74.73 52.36
N ALA A 4 -3.78 -73.40 52.52
CA ALA A 4 -4.48 -72.78 53.63
C ALA A 4 -5.97 -72.73 53.25
N ASN A 5 -6.80 -73.48 53.96
CA ASN A 5 -8.22 -73.62 53.70
C ASN A 5 -9.03 -72.40 54.22
N ASN A 6 -8.57 -71.19 53.91
CA ASN A 6 -9.29 -69.96 54.22
C ASN A 6 -10.19 -69.61 53.03
N LYS A 7 -11.50 -69.69 53.24
CA LYS A 7 -12.48 -69.16 52.28
C LYS A 7 -12.47 -67.64 52.40
N THR A 8 -12.15 -66.96 51.31
CA THR A 8 -12.13 -65.51 51.20
C THR A 8 -13.14 -65.08 50.12
N LYS A 9 -13.56 -63.82 50.17
CA LYS A 9 -14.62 -63.31 49.30
C LYS A 9 -14.05 -63.01 47.90
N CYS A 10 -14.61 -63.64 46.87
CA CYS A 10 -14.20 -63.36 45.49
C CYS A 10 -14.57 -61.92 45.08
N PHE A 11 -13.64 -61.20 44.46
CA PHE A 11 -13.83 -59.82 44.02
C PHE A 11 -14.99 -59.64 43.01
N ILE A 12 -15.18 -60.59 42.09
CA ILE A 12 -16.19 -60.48 41.02
C ILE A 12 -17.54 -61.02 41.49
N CYS A 13 -17.61 -62.30 41.87
CA CYS A 13 -18.89 -62.91 42.21
C CYS A 13 -19.36 -62.66 43.66
N ASN A 14 -18.53 -62.03 44.50
CA ASN A 14 -18.82 -61.64 45.88
C ASN A 14 -19.22 -62.81 46.82
N LYS A 15 -18.84 -64.05 46.49
CA LYS A 15 -19.12 -65.26 47.29
C LYS A 15 -17.86 -65.73 48.05
N GLU A 16 -18.02 -66.22 49.26
CA GLU A 16 -16.95 -66.84 50.04
C GLU A 16 -16.62 -68.24 49.51
N LYS A 17 -15.43 -68.38 48.92
CA LYS A 17 -14.93 -69.62 48.32
C LYS A 17 -13.42 -69.68 48.48
N ILE A 18 -12.79 -70.77 48.03
CA ILE A 18 -11.33 -70.81 47.86
C ILE A 18 -10.99 -69.81 46.75
N THR A 19 -10.20 -68.78 47.09
CA THR A 19 -9.74 -67.76 46.14
C THR A 19 -8.24 -67.83 45.93
N TYR A 20 -7.81 -67.18 44.85
CA TYR A 20 -6.44 -67.08 44.42
C TYR A 20 -6.13 -65.60 44.12
N SER A 21 -4.98 -65.13 44.59
CA SER A 21 -4.55 -63.75 44.38
C SER A 21 -4.01 -63.53 42.97
N CYS A 22 -4.45 -62.44 42.35
CA CYS A 22 -3.78 -61.88 41.16
C CYS A 22 -2.73 -60.87 41.62
N ARG A 23 -1.45 -61.12 41.32
CA ARG A 23 -0.35 -60.20 41.66
C ARG A 23 -0.47 -58.81 41.03
N GLY A 24 -1.10 -58.71 39.86
CA GLY A 24 -1.21 -57.44 39.12
C GLY A 24 -2.18 -56.46 39.77
N CYS A 25 -3.40 -56.91 40.10
CA CYS A 25 -4.43 -56.05 40.67
C CYS A 25 -4.64 -56.24 42.18
N SER A 26 -3.82 -57.08 42.83
CA SER A 26 -3.86 -57.39 44.27
C SER A 26 -5.24 -57.82 44.79
N LYS A 27 -6.06 -58.45 43.94
CA LYS A 27 -7.42 -58.92 44.26
C LYS A 27 -7.49 -60.45 44.29
N GLU A 28 -8.44 -60.94 45.07
CA GLU A 28 -8.73 -62.36 45.26
C GLU A 28 -9.88 -62.82 44.36
N PHE A 29 -9.67 -63.88 43.58
CA PHE A 29 -10.66 -64.41 42.64
C PHE A 29 -10.91 -65.89 42.89
N CYS A 30 -12.15 -66.36 42.71
CA CYS A 30 -12.38 -67.80 42.63
C CYS A 30 -11.78 -68.36 41.32
N PHE A 31 -11.52 -69.66 41.25
CA PHE A 31 -10.82 -70.28 40.11
C PHE A 31 -11.45 -69.93 38.74
N LYS A 32 -12.78 -69.94 38.64
CA LYS A 32 -13.50 -69.61 37.40
C LYS A 32 -13.27 -68.15 37.00
N ASP A 33 -13.52 -67.23 37.92
CA ASP A 33 -13.40 -65.78 37.68
C ASP A 33 -11.93 -65.37 37.45
N LEU A 34 -10.96 -66.07 38.05
CA LEU A 34 -9.53 -65.86 37.78
C LEU A 34 -9.16 -66.27 36.36
N THR A 35 -9.76 -67.36 35.87
CA THR A 35 -9.53 -67.85 34.50
C THR A 35 -10.09 -66.87 33.49
N GLU A 36 -11.30 -66.36 33.73
CA GLU A 36 -11.92 -65.31 32.92
C GLU A 36 -11.11 -64.00 32.96
N HIS A 37 -10.66 -63.58 34.15
CA HIS A 37 -9.77 -62.41 34.28
C HIS A 37 -8.46 -62.56 33.50
N LYS A 38 -7.85 -63.76 33.51
CA LYS A 38 -6.65 -64.04 32.71
C LYS A 38 -6.93 -64.05 31.21
N GLN A 39 -8.12 -64.47 30.79
CA GLN A 39 -8.52 -64.45 29.39
C GLN A 39 -8.65 -63.01 28.88
N ILE A 40 -9.27 -62.12 29.66
CA ILE A 40 -9.35 -60.68 29.36
C ILE A 40 -7.94 -60.08 29.22
N LEU A 41 -7.01 -60.42 30.13
CA LEU A 41 -5.62 -59.96 30.03
C LEU A 41 -4.91 -60.49 28.78
N ASN A 42 -5.20 -61.73 28.37
CA ASN A 42 -4.65 -62.32 27.17
C ASN A 42 -5.19 -61.65 25.89
N ASP A 43 -6.47 -61.28 25.88
CA ASP A 43 -7.08 -60.53 24.78
C ASP A 43 -6.48 -59.11 24.68
N GLN A 44 -6.23 -58.47 25.83
CA GLN A 44 -5.50 -57.19 25.86
C GLN A 44 -4.08 -57.32 25.32
N LEU A 45 -3.35 -58.39 25.66
CA LEU A 45 -2.01 -58.65 25.13
C LEU A 45 -2.03 -58.92 23.62
N ASN A 46 -3.04 -59.62 23.12
CA ASN A 46 -3.21 -59.85 21.68
C ASN A 46 -3.47 -58.54 20.93
N ASN A 47 -4.26 -57.62 21.50
CA ASN A 47 -4.47 -56.29 20.91
C ASN A 47 -3.17 -55.49 20.86
N ILE A 48 -2.39 -55.47 21.94
CA ILE A 48 -1.09 -54.79 21.97
C ILE A 48 -0.14 -55.38 20.91
N THR A 49 -0.17 -56.71 20.73
CA THR A 49 0.67 -57.39 19.73
C THR A 49 0.26 -57.01 18.31
N LYS A 50 -1.05 -56.92 18.04
CA LYS A 50 -1.58 -56.47 16.75
C LYS A 50 -1.19 -55.03 16.45
N ASP A 51 -1.30 -54.13 17.43
CA ASP A 51 -0.89 -52.73 17.29
C ASP A 51 0.62 -52.64 16.99
N PHE A 52 1.43 -53.44 17.68
CA PHE A 52 2.87 -53.50 17.47
C PHE A 52 3.25 -53.97 16.06
N ASP A 53 2.55 -54.96 15.52
CA ASP A 53 2.78 -55.44 14.15
C ASP A 53 2.36 -54.39 13.10
N GLN A 54 1.27 -53.64 13.34
CA GLN A 54 0.90 -52.50 12.52
C GLN A 54 1.97 -51.39 12.53
N PHE A 55 2.53 -51.07 13.70
CA PHE A 55 3.62 -50.09 13.80
C PHE A 55 4.87 -50.55 13.04
N LYS A 56 5.23 -51.84 13.14
CA LYS A 56 6.34 -52.40 12.34
C LYS A 56 6.10 -52.27 10.85
N GLN A 57 4.88 -52.52 10.39
CA GLN A 57 4.53 -52.39 8.98
C GLN A 57 4.68 -50.94 8.51
N ILE A 58 4.15 -49.97 9.27
CA ILE A 58 4.29 -48.53 8.97
C ILE A 58 5.77 -48.12 8.89
N ILE A 59 6.61 -48.60 9.82
CA ILE A 59 8.04 -48.30 9.82
C ILE A 59 8.75 -48.92 8.60
N ASN A 60 8.38 -50.13 8.18
CA ASN A 60 8.97 -50.76 7.00
C ASN A 60 8.53 -50.06 5.70
N GLU A 61 7.26 -49.68 5.58
CA GLU A 61 6.76 -48.91 4.43
C GLU A 61 7.47 -47.55 4.31
N GLN A 62 7.73 -46.86 5.43
CA GLN A 62 8.50 -45.62 5.43
C GLN A 62 9.99 -45.82 5.12
N LYS A 63 10.58 -46.98 5.44
CA LYS A 63 11.96 -47.31 5.06
C LYS A 63 12.09 -47.62 3.57
N GLU A 64 11.10 -48.27 2.98
CA GLU A 64 11.13 -48.65 1.56
C GLU A 64 10.80 -47.48 0.63
N ASN A 65 9.92 -46.55 1.06
CA ASN A 65 9.62 -45.32 0.31
C ASN A 65 9.69 -44.08 1.23
N PRO A 66 10.90 -43.54 1.49
CA PRO A 66 11.08 -42.35 2.32
C PRO A 66 10.32 -41.13 1.80
N GLN A 67 10.02 -41.08 0.50
CA GLN A 67 9.31 -39.98 -0.18
C GLN A 67 7.82 -39.90 0.16
N ASN A 68 7.19 -40.99 0.64
CA ASN A 68 5.77 -41.00 1.06
C ASN A 68 5.59 -40.53 2.51
N HIS A 69 6.61 -39.90 3.10
CA HIS A 69 6.47 -39.30 4.41
C HIS A 69 5.51 -38.11 4.33
N SER A 70 4.53 -38.03 5.22
CA SER A 70 3.49 -36.99 5.21
C SER A 70 4.03 -35.55 5.23
N LEU A 71 5.22 -35.32 5.80
CA LEU A 71 5.90 -34.02 5.71
C LEU A 71 6.50 -33.75 4.32
N ILE A 72 7.00 -34.75 3.62
CA ILE A 72 7.51 -34.62 2.25
C ILE A 72 6.35 -34.37 1.28
N GLU A 73 5.21 -35.05 1.46
CA GLU A 73 3.99 -34.75 0.69
C GLU A 73 3.54 -33.30 0.88
N LYS A 74 3.60 -32.76 2.10
CA LYS A 74 3.31 -31.34 2.37
C LYS A 74 4.30 -30.39 1.72
N ILE A 75 5.60 -30.75 1.67
CA ILE A 75 6.63 -29.97 0.98
C ILE A 75 6.38 -29.98 -0.53
N ASN A 76 6.10 -31.16 -1.11
CA ASN A 76 5.79 -31.30 -2.53
C ASN A 76 4.52 -30.52 -2.91
N GLN A 77 3.48 -30.59 -2.08
CA GLN A 77 2.25 -29.82 -2.28
C GLN A 77 2.52 -28.31 -2.22
N TRP A 78 3.31 -27.85 -1.25
CA TRP A 78 3.73 -26.46 -1.16
C TRP A 78 4.55 -26.00 -2.37
N GLU A 79 5.44 -26.85 -2.88
CA GLU A 79 6.25 -26.59 -4.08
C GLU A 79 5.36 -26.41 -5.31
N ILE A 80 4.42 -27.33 -5.54
CA ILE A 80 3.46 -27.28 -6.65
C ILE A 80 2.64 -25.99 -6.58
N GLU A 81 2.01 -25.70 -5.43
CA GLU A 81 1.19 -24.50 -5.25
C GLU A 81 1.99 -23.20 -5.44
N SER A 82 3.28 -23.21 -5.05
CA SER A 82 4.15 -22.05 -5.21
C SER A 82 4.53 -21.84 -6.68
N LEU A 83 4.86 -22.90 -7.41
CA LEU A 83 5.15 -22.86 -8.83
C LEU A 83 3.94 -22.44 -9.66
N GLU A 84 2.73 -22.94 -9.34
CA GLU A 84 1.49 -22.54 -9.99
C GLU A 84 1.22 -21.04 -9.85
N LYS A 85 1.39 -20.49 -8.64
CA LYS A 85 1.24 -19.05 -8.40
C LYS A 85 2.23 -18.22 -9.22
N ILE A 86 3.48 -18.65 -9.30
CA ILE A 86 4.52 -17.99 -10.11
C ILE A 86 4.13 -18.03 -11.60
N GLN A 87 3.71 -19.19 -12.10
CA GLN A 87 3.28 -19.35 -13.50
C GLN A 87 2.06 -18.49 -13.83
N GLN A 88 1.05 -18.47 -12.95
CA GLN A 88 -0.15 -17.66 -13.12
C GLN A 88 0.19 -16.16 -13.15
N LYS A 89 1.06 -15.70 -12.25
CA LYS A 89 1.52 -14.31 -12.23
C LYS A 89 2.27 -13.95 -13.51
N ALA A 90 3.18 -14.83 -13.97
CA ALA A 90 3.90 -14.64 -15.23
C ALA A 90 2.95 -14.60 -16.45
N GLN A 91 1.91 -15.43 -16.46
CA GLN A 91 0.93 -15.46 -17.55
C GLN A 91 0.08 -14.18 -17.59
N ASN A 92 -0.42 -13.74 -16.44
CA ASN A 92 -1.15 -12.47 -16.33
C ASN A 92 -0.29 -11.30 -16.84
N TRP A 93 0.99 -11.29 -16.48
CA TRP A 93 1.94 -10.30 -17.02
C TRP A 93 2.05 -10.35 -18.55
N ARG A 94 2.15 -11.53 -19.17
CA ARG A 94 2.18 -11.65 -20.64
C ARG A 94 0.92 -11.08 -21.29
N GLU A 95 -0.25 -11.36 -20.71
CA GLU A 95 -1.54 -10.85 -21.20
C GLU A 95 -1.61 -9.33 -21.13
N ILE A 96 -1.18 -8.76 -20.00
CA ILE A 96 -1.09 -7.31 -19.78
C ILE A 96 -0.18 -6.63 -20.83
N VAL A 97 0.96 -7.22 -21.18
CA VAL A 97 1.86 -6.70 -22.24
C VAL A 97 1.18 -6.72 -23.59
N LEU A 98 0.50 -7.82 -23.92
CA LEU A 98 -0.19 -7.98 -25.19
C LEU A 98 -1.33 -6.95 -25.32
N GLU A 99 -2.11 -6.75 -24.25
CA GLU A 99 -3.18 -5.76 -24.20
C GLU A 99 -2.66 -4.33 -24.34
N CYS A 100 -1.57 -3.99 -23.65
CA CYS A 100 -0.97 -2.66 -23.75
C CYS A 100 -0.38 -2.38 -25.13
N SER A 101 0.29 -3.38 -25.73
CA SER A 101 0.79 -3.28 -27.10
C SER A 101 -0.34 -3.09 -28.10
N THR A 102 -1.44 -3.83 -27.95
CA THR A 102 -2.62 -3.73 -28.82
C THR A 102 -3.30 -2.36 -28.67
N THR A 103 -3.46 -1.88 -27.44
CA THR A 103 -4.08 -0.57 -27.17
C THR A 103 -3.26 0.57 -27.76
N LEU A 104 -1.93 0.55 -27.60
CA LEU A 104 -1.04 1.54 -28.20
C LEU A 104 -1.18 1.56 -29.74
N ILE A 105 -1.19 0.40 -30.38
CA ILE A 105 -1.34 0.27 -31.83
C ILE A 105 -2.69 0.85 -32.27
N ASN A 106 -3.78 0.50 -31.60
CA ASN A 106 -5.12 1.01 -31.92
C ASN A 106 -5.23 2.53 -31.75
N ASP A 107 -4.62 3.11 -30.71
CA ASP A 107 -4.58 4.56 -30.48
C ASP A 107 -3.80 5.28 -31.59
N ILE A 108 -2.68 4.70 -32.02
CA ILE A 108 -1.87 5.23 -33.12
C ILE A 108 -2.67 5.17 -34.44
N GLU A 109 -3.31 4.04 -34.73
CA GLU A 109 -4.15 3.87 -35.92
C GLU A 109 -5.29 4.88 -35.95
N LYS A 110 -5.97 5.10 -34.81
CA LYS A 110 -7.05 6.08 -34.71
C LYS A 110 -6.54 7.50 -34.98
N LYS A 111 -5.40 7.89 -34.41
CA LYS A 111 -4.78 9.20 -34.68
C LYS A 111 -4.39 9.35 -36.15
N PHE A 112 -3.89 8.29 -36.77
CA PHE A 112 -3.53 8.31 -38.18
C PHE A 112 -4.75 8.48 -39.09
N ASN A 113 -5.86 7.83 -38.75
CA ASN A 113 -7.14 7.98 -39.44
C ASN A 113 -7.71 9.40 -39.30
N ASP A 114 -7.66 9.97 -38.10
CA ASP A 114 -8.12 11.36 -37.86
C ASP A 114 -7.28 12.37 -38.66
N LEU A 115 -5.95 12.23 -38.62
CA LEU A 115 -5.04 13.06 -39.42
C LEU A 115 -5.32 12.93 -40.92
N THR A 116 -5.65 11.72 -41.39
CA THR A 116 -6.00 11.46 -42.79
C THR A 116 -7.26 12.22 -43.19
N GLU A 117 -8.30 12.20 -42.36
CA GLU A 117 -9.54 12.95 -42.62
C GLU A 117 -9.32 14.47 -42.55
N GLN A 118 -8.52 14.96 -41.62
CA GLN A 118 -8.16 16.39 -41.56
C GLN A 118 -7.42 16.83 -42.84
N ILE A 119 -6.46 16.05 -43.32
CA ILE A 119 -5.75 16.33 -44.58
C ILE A 119 -6.72 16.35 -45.77
N LYS A 120 -7.69 15.42 -45.83
CA LYS A 120 -8.72 15.41 -46.88
C LYS A 120 -9.61 16.64 -46.81
N GLN A 121 -10.01 17.07 -45.62
CA GLN A 121 -10.87 18.23 -45.42
C GLN A 121 -10.18 19.53 -45.84
N ILE A 122 -8.94 19.75 -45.37
CA ILE A 122 -8.13 20.90 -45.78
C ILE A 122 -7.97 20.93 -47.31
N ARG A 123 -7.76 19.76 -47.93
CA ARG A 123 -7.69 19.65 -49.39
C ARG A 123 -8.98 20.01 -50.11
N LYS A 124 -10.12 19.64 -49.54
CA LYS A 124 -11.44 19.91 -50.11
C LYS A 124 -11.79 21.40 -50.00
N GLU A 125 -11.39 22.04 -48.91
CA GLU A 125 -11.69 23.45 -48.61
C GLU A 125 -10.67 24.42 -49.24
N ASN A 126 -9.56 23.91 -49.78
CA ASN A 126 -8.41 24.71 -50.24
C ASN A 126 -7.80 25.63 -49.16
N ASP A 127 -7.99 25.31 -47.88
CA ASP A 127 -7.51 26.10 -46.73
C ASP A 127 -6.05 25.74 -46.37
N PHE A 128 -5.15 25.74 -47.34
CA PHE A 128 -3.73 25.46 -47.09
C PHE A 128 -3.01 26.73 -46.67
N ASN A 129 -2.66 26.83 -45.39
CA ASN A 129 -1.84 27.90 -44.85
C ASN A 129 -0.75 27.34 -43.92
N GLU A 130 0.25 28.15 -43.58
CA GLU A 130 1.41 27.72 -42.76
C GLU A 130 1.00 27.23 -41.37
N ILE A 131 -0.09 27.75 -40.80
CA ILE A 131 -0.61 27.35 -39.49
C ILE A 131 -1.15 25.91 -39.58
N ASN A 132 -2.00 25.62 -40.57
CA ASN A 132 -2.55 24.29 -40.80
C ASN A 132 -1.46 23.25 -41.10
N LEU A 133 -0.44 23.63 -41.89
CA LEU A 133 0.68 22.74 -42.20
C LEU A 133 1.59 22.47 -41.00
N ASN A 134 1.86 23.48 -40.15
CA ASN A 134 2.63 23.30 -38.93
C ASN A 134 1.88 22.47 -37.90
N TYR A 135 0.56 22.67 -37.76
CA TYR A 135 -0.29 21.85 -36.89
C TYR A 135 -0.24 20.36 -37.27
N LEU A 136 -0.38 20.03 -38.56
CA LEU A 136 -0.27 18.65 -39.05
C LEU A 136 1.13 18.05 -38.81
N ARG A 137 2.19 18.87 -38.94
CA ARG A 137 3.57 18.45 -38.64
C ARG A 137 3.77 18.16 -37.16
N GLU A 138 3.24 18.99 -36.27
CA GLU A 138 3.30 18.76 -34.82
C GLU A 138 2.59 17.45 -34.42
N GLN A 139 1.42 17.18 -35.01
CA GLN A 139 0.71 15.92 -34.81
C GLN A 139 1.52 14.69 -35.29
N LEU A 140 2.18 14.79 -36.44
CA LEU A 140 3.07 13.74 -36.95
C LEU A 140 4.29 13.52 -36.06
N VAL A 141 4.87 14.59 -35.49
CA VAL A 141 5.96 14.48 -34.52
C VAL A 141 5.49 13.79 -33.24
N GLU A 142 4.30 14.10 -32.73
CA GLU A 142 3.72 13.43 -31.56
C GLU A 142 3.52 11.93 -31.81
N ILE A 143 2.99 11.56 -32.98
CA ILE A 143 2.82 10.15 -33.38
C ILE A 143 4.17 9.45 -33.49
N THR A 144 5.15 10.08 -34.13
CA THR A 144 6.51 9.54 -34.31
C THR A 144 7.21 9.34 -32.97
N GLN A 145 7.02 10.27 -32.03
CA GLN A 145 7.54 10.16 -30.67
C GLN A 145 6.90 8.99 -29.91
N LYS A 146 5.58 8.77 -30.02
CA LYS A 146 4.91 7.62 -29.41
C LYS A 146 5.33 6.28 -30.01
N LEU A 147 5.66 6.27 -31.31
CA LEU A 147 6.12 5.08 -32.02
C LEU A 147 7.58 4.72 -31.67
N ASN A 148 8.43 5.74 -31.50
CA ASN A 148 9.85 5.56 -31.14
C ASN A 148 10.07 5.38 -29.63
N ASN A 149 9.16 5.91 -28.80
CA ASN A 149 9.15 5.76 -27.34
C ASN A 149 7.84 5.07 -26.90
N PRO A 150 7.62 3.79 -27.25
CA PRO A 150 6.48 3.04 -26.73
C PRO A 150 6.52 3.00 -25.18
N PRO A 151 5.36 2.88 -24.49
CA PRO A 151 5.29 2.90 -23.03
C PRO A 151 6.29 1.90 -22.45
N ASN A 152 7.09 2.40 -21.50
CA ASN A 152 8.23 1.69 -20.94
C ASN A 152 7.74 0.50 -20.12
N ILE A 153 7.75 -0.68 -20.74
CA ILE A 153 7.73 -1.94 -20.00
C ILE A 153 9.11 -2.07 -19.35
N SER A 154 9.17 -1.93 -18.04
CA SER A 154 10.34 -2.34 -17.26
C SER A 154 10.00 -3.59 -16.49
N ILE A 155 10.82 -4.62 -16.72
CA ILE A 155 10.85 -5.83 -15.89
C ILE A 155 11.72 -5.49 -14.69
N GLN A 156 11.13 -5.46 -13.50
CA GLN A 156 11.87 -5.46 -12.25
C GLN A 156 11.99 -6.90 -11.77
N GLN A 157 13.21 -7.30 -11.43
CA GLN A 157 13.47 -8.54 -10.71
C GLN A 157 13.64 -8.19 -9.23
N ASN A 158 12.69 -8.65 -8.43
CA ASN A 158 12.75 -8.57 -6.99
C ASN A 158 13.34 -9.87 -6.47
N SER A 159 14.62 -9.85 -6.12
CA SER A 159 15.29 -11.00 -5.52
C SER A 159 14.96 -11.08 -4.03
N GLN A 160 14.16 -12.07 -3.63
CA GLN A 160 14.08 -12.52 -2.24
C GLN A 160 15.08 -13.66 -2.00
N PRO A 161 15.50 -13.93 -0.75
CA PRO A 161 16.46 -15.01 -0.46
C PRO A 161 16.05 -16.41 -0.94
N PHE A 162 14.77 -16.62 -1.28
CA PHE A 162 14.24 -17.92 -1.74
C PHE A 162 13.39 -17.86 -3.02
N ILE A 163 13.03 -16.67 -3.53
CA ILE A 163 12.20 -16.51 -4.74
C ILE A 163 12.66 -15.27 -5.52
N ASN A 164 12.93 -15.42 -6.81
CA ASN A 164 13.04 -14.29 -7.73
C ASN A 164 11.64 -13.97 -8.25
N ASP A 165 11.10 -12.82 -7.87
CA ASP A 165 9.80 -12.34 -8.35
C ASP A 165 10.01 -11.36 -9.51
N ILE A 166 9.10 -11.40 -10.49
CA ILE A 166 9.09 -10.47 -11.60
C ILE A 166 7.86 -9.58 -11.45
N SER A 167 8.09 -8.29 -11.19
CA SER A 167 7.08 -7.25 -11.35
C SER A 167 7.29 -6.59 -12.71
N MET A 168 6.22 -6.46 -13.48
CA MET A 168 6.24 -5.56 -14.62
C MET A 168 5.60 -4.26 -14.25
N ILE A 169 6.29 -3.21 -14.65
CA ILE A 169 5.75 -1.89 -14.59
C ILE A 169 5.41 -1.49 -16.01
N LEU A 170 4.13 -1.22 -16.22
CA LEU A 170 3.66 -0.47 -17.36
C LEU A 170 3.68 1.01 -17.00
N SER A 171 4.79 1.70 -17.24
CA SER A 171 4.74 3.13 -17.07
C SER A 171 4.20 3.75 -18.36
N LYS A 172 3.10 4.50 -18.23
CA LYS A 172 2.65 5.44 -19.27
C LYS A 172 3.63 6.61 -19.44
N ARG A 173 4.74 6.63 -18.69
CA ARG A 173 5.70 7.72 -18.54
C ARG A 173 7.12 7.29 -18.95
N PRO A 174 7.98 8.21 -19.42
CA PRO A 174 9.40 7.95 -19.65
C PRO A 174 10.12 7.33 -18.45
N LYS A 175 11.11 6.44 -18.66
CA LYS A 175 11.95 5.87 -17.59
C LYS A 175 12.65 6.92 -16.72
N PHE A 176 12.94 8.10 -17.30
CA PHE A 176 13.55 9.22 -16.60
C PHE A 176 12.71 10.46 -16.83
N ASN A 177 11.69 10.64 -16.00
CA ASN A 177 10.95 11.91 -15.97
C ASN A 177 11.92 13.00 -15.49
N LYS A 178 12.17 13.99 -16.34
CA LYS A 178 12.71 15.29 -15.94
C LYS A 178 11.57 16.29 -16.00
N TRP A 179 11.62 17.33 -15.19
CA TRP A 179 10.63 18.39 -15.24
C TRP A 179 11.28 19.71 -15.63
N LYS A 180 10.53 20.55 -16.34
CA LYS A 180 10.90 21.94 -16.56
C LYS A 180 11.11 22.57 -15.19
N GLN A 181 12.26 23.22 -15.00
CA GLN A 181 12.57 23.83 -13.71
C GLN A 181 11.63 25.01 -13.44
N ASN A 182 11.19 25.73 -14.48
CA ASN A 182 10.21 26.81 -14.40
C ASN A 182 8.83 26.26 -14.07
N ALA A 183 8.39 26.53 -12.84
CA ALA A 183 7.06 26.15 -12.38
C ALA A 183 6.00 27.18 -12.80
N ILE A 184 4.80 26.67 -13.05
CA ILE A 184 3.59 27.46 -13.28
C ILE A 184 2.81 27.49 -11.96
N THR A 185 2.53 28.69 -11.44
CA THR A 185 1.60 28.84 -10.32
C THR A 185 0.17 28.64 -10.83
N ILE A 186 -0.46 27.56 -10.40
CA ILE A 186 -1.78 27.13 -10.89
C ILE A 186 -2.93 27.49 -9.94
N ALA A 187 -2.62 27.71 -8.66
CA ALA A 187 -3.57 28.08 -7.63
C ALA A 187 -2.90 29.02 -6.63
N ALA A 188 -3.63 30.06 -6.26
CA ALA A 188 -3.14 31.25 -5.56
C ALA A 188 -1.99 31.97 -6.28
N GLY A 189 -1.03 32.56 -5.55
CA GLY A 189 0.03 33.42 -6.11
C GLY A 189 -0.17 34.93 -5.92
N ASN A 190 -1.29 35.36 -5.32
CA ASN A 190 -1.60 36.77 -5.02
C ASN A 190 -1.45 37.11 -3.53
N GLY A 191 -0.44 36.52 -2.87
CA GLY A 191 -0.23 36.65 -1.43
C GLY A 191 -1.15 35.78 -0.56
N GLN A 192 -0.87 35.80 0.75
CA GLN A 192 -1.64 35.08 1.76
C GLN A 192 -3.00 35.76 1.99
N GLY A 193 -4.09 34.99 2.06
CA GLY A 193 -5.39 35.53 2.42
C GLY A 193 -6.53 34.53 2.29
N GLN A 194 -7.76 35.01 2.51
CA GLN A 194 -8.99 34.19 2.56
C GLN A 194 -9.84 34.29 1.28
N GLN A 195 -9.46 35.14 0.33
CA GLN A 195 -10.19 35.26 -0.94
C GLN A 195 -10.11 33.95 -1.74
N LEU A 196 -11.01 33.76 -2.70
CA LEU A 196 -11.09 32.53 -3.51
C LEU A 196 -9.90 32.36 -4.48
N ASN A 197 -9.14 33.43 -4.75
CA ASN A 197 -7.86 33.39 -5.48
C ASN A 197 -6.63 33.35 -4.56
N GLN A 198 -6.81 33.13 -3.25
CA GLN A 198 -5.75 33.13 -2.25
C GLN A 198 -5.78 31.85 -1.41
N LEU A 199 -4.62 31.46 -0.89
CA LEU A 199 -4.44 30.35 0.03
C LEU A 199 -3.66 30.84 1.25
N SER A 200 -3.69 30.06 2.33
CA SER A 200 -2.99 30.33 3.58
C SER A 200 -2.38 29.03 4.11
N ARG A 201 -1.08 28.88 3.87
CA ARG A 201 -0.27 27.70 4.23
C ARG A 201 -0.85 26.37 3.73
N PRO A 202 -1.12 26.20 2.43
CA PRO A 202 -1.72 24.98 1.89
C PRO A 202 -0.91 23.74 2.30
N ALA A 203 -1.62 22.66 2.62
CA ALA A 203 -1.05 21.44 3.19
C ALA A 203 -1.08 20.27 2.20
N GLY A 204 -2.14 19.47 2.23
CA GLY A 204 -2.38 18.38 1.29
C GLY A 204 -2.95 18.87 -0.05
N ILE A 205 -2.69 18.07 -1.07
CA ILE A 205 -3.20 18.27 -2.43
C ILE A 205 -3.62 16.92 -3.00
N PHE A 206 -4.74 16.89 -3.68
CA PHE A 206 -5.20 15.74 -4.44
C PHE A 206 -5.66 16.20 -5.82
N ILE A 207 -5.41 15.37 -6.84
CA ILE A 207 -5.78 15.65 -8.22
C ILE A 207 -6.63 14.50 -8.72
N ASP A 208 -7.83 14.80 -9.19
CA ASP A 208 -8.71 13.78 -9.76
C ASP A 208 -8.39 13.49 -11.24
N LYS A 209 -9.03 12.46 -11.81
CA LYS A 209 -8.89 12.11 -13.23
C LYS A 209 -9.33 13.22 -14.20
N ASN A 210 -10.13 14.17 -13.74
CA ASN A 210 -10.60 15.32 -14.52
C ASN A 210 -9.68 16.54 -14.37
N LYS A 211 -8.54 16.40 -13.69
CA LYS A 211 -7.57 17.47 -13.37
C LYS A 211 -8.14 18.58 -12.47
N ASN A 212 -9.17 18.28 -11.70
CA ASN A 212 -9.59 19.15 -10.61
C ASN A 212 -8.62 18.97 -9.44
N ILE A 213 -8.22 20.09 -8.84
CA ILE A 213 -7.21 20.14 -7.80
C ILE A 213 -7.90 20.45 -6.48
N PHE A 214 -7.80 19.54 -5.53
CA PHE A 214 -8.37 19.65 -4.20
C PHE A 214 -7.25 20.03 -3.23
N ILE A 215 -7.40 21.12 -2.49
CA ILE A 215 -6.34 21.71 -1.68
C ILE A 215 -6.84 21.86 -0.25
N ALA A 216 -6.09 21.31 0.71
CA ALA A 216 -6.30 21.57 2.12
C ALA A 216 -5.67 22.93 2.49
N ASP A 217 -6.50 23.96 2.59
CA ASP A 217 -6.11 25.33 2.92
C ASP A 217 -6.03 25.49 4.45
N PHE A 218 -4.91 25.03 5.00
CA PHE A 218 -4.69 24.75 6.42
C PHE A 218 -5.05 25.91 7.36
N CYS A 219 -4.60 27.14 7.07
CA CYS A 219 -4.86 28.29 7.95
C CYS A 219 -6.18 29.00 7.66
N ASN A 220 -6.85 28.68 6.55
CA ASN A 220 -8.19 29.19 6.26
C ASN A 220 -9.29 28.19 6.62
N HIS A 221 -8.94 27.03 7.21
CA HIS A 221 -9.89 26.05 7.74
C HIS A 221 -10.92 25.59 6.69
N ARG A 222 -10.44 25.29 5.48
CA ARG A 222 -11.28 24.94 4.34
C ARG A 222 -10.58 24.00 3.38
N ILE A 223 -11.36 23.31 2.57
CA ILE A 223 -10.91 22.63 1.36
C ILE A 223 -11.39 23.43 0.14
N VAL A 224 -10.47 23.70 -0.77
CA VAL A 224 -10.72 24.43 -2.01
C VAL A 224 -10.55 23.49 -3.20
N GLU A 225 -11.54 23.45 -4.08
CA GLU A 225 -11.44 22.83 -5.40
C GLU A 225 -11.04 23.89 -6.43
N TRP A 226 -10.03 23.59 -7.25
CA TRP A 226 -9.58 24.43 -8.34
C TRP A 226 -9.68 23.66 -9.65
N LYS A 227 -10.56 24.11 -10.54
CA LYS A 227 -10.71 23.52 -11.87
C LYS A 227 -9.55 23.91 -12.77
N CYS A 228 -9.26 23.08 -13.77
CA CYS A 228 -8.23 23.38 -14.77
C CYS A 228 -8.46 24.79 -15.37
N ASN A 229 -7.41 25.61 -15.40
CA ASN A 229 -7.40 27.00 -15.89
C ASN A 229 -8.32 28.00 -15.15
N ALA A 230 -8.89 27.62 -14.00
CA ALA A 230 -9.66 28.56 -13.19
C ALA A 230 -8.75 29.63 -12.57
N LYS A 231 -9.25 30.86 -12.44
CA LYS A 231 -8.54 31.96 -11.75
C LYS A 231 -8.82 32.02 -10.24
N LYS A 232 -9.87 31.32 -9.80
CA LYS A 232 -10.37 31.29 -8.42
C LYS A 232 -10.81 29.86 -8.11
N GLY A 233 -10.58 29.42 -6.89
CA GLY A 233 -11.11 28.16 -6.38
C GLY A 233 -12.55 28.29 -5.87
N GLN A 234 -13.17 27.15 -5.62
CA GLN A 234 -14.47 27.01 -5.00
C GLN A 234 -14.31 26.30 -3.65
N ILE A 235 -14.97 26.78 -2.60
CA ILE A 235 -14.97 26.11 -1.31
C ILE A 235 -15.93 24.92 -1.39
N ILE A 236 -15.43 23.73 -1.07
CA ILE A 236 -16.18 22.47 -1.11
C ILE A 236 -16.37 21.84 0.27
N ALA A 237 -15.55 22.22 1.26
CA ALA A 237 -15.71 21.83 2.66
C ALA A 237 -15.14 22.91 3.58
N GLY A 238 -15.77 23.15 4.73
CA GLY A 238 -15.38 24.20 5.68
C GLY A 238 -15.60 25.61 5.12
N GLY A 239 -14.71 26.55 5.48
CA GLY A 239 -14.73 27.93 4.97
C GLY A 239 -15.71 28.89 5.65
N ILE A 240 -16.39 28.43 6.70
CA ILE A 240 -17.28 29.21 7.57
C ILE A 240 -16.64 29.49 8.95
N GLY A 241 -15.32 29.59 8.96
CA GLY A 241 -14.51 29.78 10.16
C GLY A 241 -14.04 28.48 10.82
N GLN A 242 -13.06 28.63 11.70
CA GLN A 242 -12.52 27.54 12.51
C GLN A 242 -13.57 27.04 13.51
N GLY A 243 -13.71 25.72 13.63
CA GLY A 243 -14.57 25.12 14.66
C GLY A 243 -14.65 23.60 14.51
N ASN A 244 -15.52 22.98 15.30
CA ASN A 244 -15.66 21.52 15.39
C ASN A 244 -17.03 20.98 14.96
N ARG A 245 -17.93 21.86 14.47
CA ARG A 245 -19.22 21.47 13.88
C ARG A 245 -19.01 20.58 12.64
N MET A 246 -20.06 19.89 12.20
CA MET A 246 -19.99 18.95 11.07
C MET A 246 -19.62 19.63 9.74
N ASP A 247 -19.93 20.90 9.59
CA ASP A 247 -19.65 21.76 8.43
C ASP A 247 -18.43 22.68 8.64
N GLN A 248 -17.76 22.60 9.80
CA GLN A 248 -16.55 23.36 10.11
C GLN A 248 -15.32 22.45 10.09
N LEU A 249 -14.19 23.03 9.72
CA LEU A 249 -12.89 22.40 9.78
C LEU A 249 -11.99 23.16 10.76
N ASN A 250 -10.96 22.48 11.25
CA ASN A 250 -9.93 23.04 12.08
C ASN A 250 -8.57 22.52 11.62
N HIS A 251 -7.83 23.33 10.86
CA HIS A 251 -6.49 22.98 10.36
C HIS A 251 -6.46 21.67 9.56
N PRO A 252 -7.20 21.59 8.44
CA PRO A 252 -7.17 20.40 7.60
C PRO A 252 -5.76 20.17 7.04
N THR A 253 -5.22 18.97 7.24
CA THR A 253 -3.85 18.61 6.85
C THR A 253 -3.79 17.94 5.49
N ASP A 254 -4.82 17.17 5.15
CA ASP A 254 -4.88 16.41 3.91
C ASP A 254 -6.30 16.22 3.40
N VAL A 255 -6.41 15.95 2.10
CA VAL A 255 -7.68 15.71 1.41
C VAL A 255 -7.49 14.64 0.34
N ILE A 256 -8.41 13.69 0.26
CA ILE A 256 -8.50 12.71 -0.83
C ILE A 256 -9.94 12.62 -1.31
N VAL A 257 -10.14 12.21 -2.57
CA VAL A 257 -11.47 12.03 -3.16
C VAL A 257 -11.68 10.57 -3.50
N ASP A 258 -12.79 10.02 -3.02
CA ASP A 258 -13.28 8.72 -3.48
C ASP A 258 -13.92 8.88 -4.85
N GLN A 259 -13.25 8.31 -5.86
CA GLN A 259 -13.66 8.38 -7.26
C GLN A 259 -14.97 7.64 -7.55
N GLN A 260 -15.38 6.67 -6.71
CA GLN A 260 -16.57 5.86 -6.97
C GLN A 260 -17.87 6.60 -6.62
N ASN A 261 -17.87 7.37 -5.53
CA ASN A 261 -19.05 8.09 -5.04
C ASN A 261 -18.86 9.62 -5.03
N HIS A 262 -17.72 10.11 -5.51
CA HIS A 262 -17.34 11.53 -5.49
C HIS A 262 -17.35 12.17 -4.10
N SER A 263 -17.15 11.38 -3.04
CA SER A 263 -17.03 11.89 -1.67
C SER A 263 -15.62 12.41 -1.40
N ILE A 264 -15.55 13.47 -0.60
CA ILE A 264 -14.29 14.10 -0.17
C ILE A 264 -14.02 13.66 1.26
N MET A 265 -12.83 13.11 1.51
CA MET A 265 -12.37 12.77 2.86
C MET A 265 -11.28 13.74 3.28
N VAL A 266 -11.42 14.28 4.49
CA VAL A 266 -10.54 15.32 5.02
C VAL A 266 -9.93 14.87 6.33
N ALA A 267 -8.62 15.01 6.44
CA ALA A 267 -7.90 14.89 7.71
C ALA A 267 -8.03 16.21 8.47
N ASP A 268 -9.01 16.28 9.37
CA ASP A 268 -9.36 17.46 10.15
C ASP A 268 -8.57 17.46 11.46
N GLN A 269 -7.25 17.72 11.35
CA GLN A 269 -6.27 17.50 12.40
C GLN A 269 -6.58 18.24 13.70
N GLY A 270 -7.00 19.50 13.62
CA GLY A 270 -7.33 20.31 14.80
C GLY A 270 -8.56 19.79 15.56
N ASN A 271 -9.42 19.01 14.91
CA ASN A 271 -10.55 18.32 15.53
C ASN A 271 -10.30 16.82 15.78
N ARG A 272 -9.08 16.33 15.50
CA ARG A 272 -8.63 14.94 15.72
C ARG A 272 -9.58 13.91 15.11
N ARG A 273 -10.01 14.16 13.87
CA ARG A 273 -10.98 13.33 13.16
C ARG A 273 -10.69 13.25 11.66
N VAL A 274 -11.12 12.15 11.05
CA VAL A 274 -11.31 12.07 9.61
C VAL A 274 -12.80 12.17 9.33
N ILE A 275 -13.17 13.09 8.45
CA ILE A 275 -14.57 13.42 8.16
C ILE A 275 -14.77 13.44 6.65
N GLN A 276 -15.90 12.87 6.23
CA GLN A 276 -16.33 12.72 4.86
C GLN A 276 -17.41 13.76 4.55
N TRP A 277 -17.29 14.39 3.39
CA TRP A 277 -18.33 15.19 2.76
C TRP A 277 -18.82 14.46 1.53
N LEU A 278 -20.12 14.20 1.48
CA LEU A 278 -20.81 13.71 0.30
C LEU A 278 -21.96 14.67 0.02
N ASN A 279 -21.80 15.51 -0.99
CA ASN A 279 -22.71 16.62 -1.27
C ASN A 279 -22.85 17.56 -0.04
N GLN A 280 -24.06 17.67 0.53
CA GLN A 280 -24.34 18.45 1.74
C GLN A 280 -24.37 17.61 3.02
N ASN A 281 -24.18 16.30 2.92
CA ASN A 281 -24.16 15.41 4.07
C ASN A 281 -22.72 15.21 4.55
N GLN A 282 -22.53 15.31 5.86
CA GLN A 282 -21.23 15.07 6.49
C GLN A 282 -21.31 13.89 7.44
N GLN A 283 -20.26 13.08 7.43
CA GLN A 283 -20.13 11.94 8.33
C GLN A 283 -18.72 11.91 8.89
N ILE A 284 -18.61 11.81 10.21
CA ILE A 284 -17.32 11.53 10.84
C ILE A 284 -17.01 10.06 10.62
N LEU A 285 -15.92 9.78 9.90
CA LEU A 285 -15.45 8.43 9.66
C LEU A 285 -14.67 7.94 10.88
N ILE A 286 -13.62 8.67 11.28
CA ILE A 286 -12.69 8.24 12.33
C ILE A 286 -12.59 9.34 13.39
N ARG A 287 -12.61 8.95 14.67
CA ARG A 287 -12.48 9.85 15.84
C ARG A 287 -11.17 9.58 16.59
N ASN A 288 -10.75 10.56 17.38
CA ASN A 288 -9.59 10.45 18.30
C ASN A 288 -8.31 10.03 17.57
N ILE A 289 -8.11 10.59 16.39
CA ILE A 289 -6.94 10.36 15.55
C ILE A 289 -6.27 11.69 15.24
N ASP A 290 -4.98 11.80 15.54
CA ASP A 290 -4.19 12.96 15.19
C ASP A 290 -3.70 12.82 13.74
N CYS A 291 -4.68 12.88 12.83
CA CYS A 291 -4.51 12.57 11.42
C CYS A 291 -3.65 13.60 10.68
N HIS A 292 -2.65 13.15 9.92
CA HIS A 292 -1.81 14.04 9.12
C HIS A 292 -1.81 13.72 7.62
N GLY A 293 -1.85 12.44 7.25
CA GLY A 293 -1.90 11.98 5.86
C GLY A 293 -3.01 10.97 5.67
N LEU A 294 -3.64 11.01 4.50
CA LEU A 294 -4.66 10.07 4.06
C LEU A 294 -4.21 9.38 2.78
N ALA A 295 -4.55 8.10 2.65
CA ALA A 295 -4.44 7.37 1.40
C ALA A 295 -5.58 6.36 1.29
N MET A 296 -6.01 6.05 0.07
CA MET A 296 -7.03 5.04 -0.18
C MET A 296 -6.57 4.10 -1.28
N ASP A 297 -6.75 2.80 -1.08
CA ASP A 297 -6.41 1.79 -2.09
C ASP A 297 -7.62 1.45 -3.00
N LYS A 298 -7.35 0.73 -4.08
CA LYS A 298 -8.37 0.28 -5.05
C LYS A 298 -9.39 -0.69 -4.47
N HIS A 299 -9.13 -1.26 -3.30
CA HIS A 299 -10.02 -2.19 -2.61
C HIS A 299 -10.95 -1.49 -1.61
N GLY A 300 -10.88 -0.16 -1.51
CA GLY A 300 -11.72 0.60 -0.60
C GLY A 300 -11.25 0.48 0.86
N PHE A 301 -9.95 0.46 1.10
CA PHE A 301 -9.40 0.69 2.43
C PHE A 301 -8.84 2.11 2.55
N LEU A 302 -9.22 2.78 3.64
CA LEU A 302 -8.71 4.08 4.05
C LEU A 302 -7.56 3.90 5.04
N TYR A 303 -6.43 4.50 4.72
CA TYR A 303 -5.23 4.52 5.54
C TYR A 303 -5.06 5.92 6.12
N VAL A 304 -4.69 5.99 7.40
CA VAL A 304 -4.50 7.26 8.11
C VAL A 304 -3.26 7.15 8.99
N SER A 305 -2.38 8.14 8.88
CA SER A 305 -1.25 8.30 9.80
C SER A 305 -1.68 9.06 11.05
N ASP A 306 -1.33 8.53 12.22
CA ASP A 306 -1.48 9.23 13.50
C ASP A 306 -0.10 9.73 13.96
N TYR A 307 0.10 11.05 13.91
CA TYR A 307 1.40 11.65 14.20
C TYR A 307 1.76 11.58 15.69
N VAL A 308 0.78 11.44 16.59
CA VAL A 308 0.98 11.40 18.05
C VAL A 308 1.24 9.97 18.51
N LYS A 309 0.44 9.02 18.01
CA LYS A 309 0.58 7.60 18.34
C LYS A 309 1.75 6.92 17.62
N ASN A 310 2.34 7.57 16.60
CA ASN A 310 3.47 7.05 15.83
C ASN A 310 3.13 5.75 15.10
N GLU A 311 1.98 5.74 14.44
CA GLU A 311 1.46 4.57 13.73
C GLU A 311 0.67 4.97 12.50
N VAL A 312 0.49 4.03 11.58
CA VAL A 312 -0.45 4.12 10.47
C VAL A 312 -1.47 3.02 10.66
N ARG A 313 -2.74 3.37 10.52
CA ARG A 313 -3.86 2.46 10.65
C ARG A 313 -4.68 2.42 9.38
N ARG A 314 -5.36 1.29 9.17
CA ARG A 314 -6.24 1.03 8.04
C ARG A 314 -7.65 0.66 8.50
N TRP A 315 -8.65 1.19 7.81
CA TRP A 315 -10.06 0.86 7.94
C TRP A 315 -10.63 0.44 6.60
N LYS A 316 -11.57 -0.51 6.61
CA LYS A 316 -12.36 -0.82 5.43
C LYS A 316 -13.50 0.19 5.30
N MET A 317 -13.76 0.68 4.09
CA MET A 317 -14.84 1.64 3.88
C MET A 317 -16.18 1.06 4.37
N GLY A 318 -16.93 1.86 5.12
CA GLY A 318 -18.17 1.47 5.80
C GLY A 318 -17.99 0.85 7.20
N GLU A 319 -16.77 0.47 7.60
CA GLU A 319 -16.48 -0.21 8.88
C GLU A 319 -15.56 0.63 9.78
N TYR A 320 -15.99 1.83 10.17
CA TYR A 320 -15.15 2.77 10.95
C TYR A 320 -15.40 2.79 12.46
N ASN A 321 -16.35 1.97 12.95
CA ASN A 321 -16.64 1.87 14.38
C ASN A 321 -15.61 1.01 15.15
N ASN A 322 -14.63 0.43 14.45
CA ASN A 322 -13.52 -0.30 15.05
C ASN A 322 -12.29 0.61 15.21
N GLU A 323 -11.30 0.16 15.98
CA GLU A 323 -10.06 0.92 16.21
C GLU A 323 -9.12 0.97 14.99
N GLY A 324 -9.48 0.32 13.86
CA GLY A 324 -8.61 0.14 12.71
C GLY A 324 -7.50 -0.87 12.96
N THR A 325 -6.91 -1.37 11.88
CA THR A 325 -5.77 -2.30 11.94
C THR A 325 -4.47 -1.50 11.83
N ILE A 326 -3.52 -1.69 12.75
CA ILE A 326 -2.18 -1.12 12.64
C ILE A 326 -1.45 -1.83 11.49
N VAL A 327 -0.92 -1.03 10.57
CA VAL A 327 -0.25 -1.50 9.34
C VAL A 327 1.18 -0.97 9.19
N ALA A 328 1.56 0.04 9.98
CA ALA A 328 2.95 0.48 10.14
C ALA A 328 3.15 1.11 11.52
N GLY A 329 4.32 0.91 12.13
CA GLY A 329 4.64 1.41 13.48
C GLY A 329 3.85 0.70 14.58
N GLY A 330 3.38 1.45 15.58
CA GLY A 330 2.63 0.91 16.73
C GLY A 330 3.49 0.33 17.85
N ASN A 331 4.82 0.28 17.68
CA ASN A 331 5.78 -0.24 18.66
C ASN A 331 6.50 0.86 19.44
N ARG A 332 5.73 1.88 19.85
CA ARG A 332 6.22 3.13 20.47
C ARG A 332 7.00 4.01 19.49
N ARG A 333 7.29 5.22 19.95
CA ARG A 333 8.14 6.19 19.24
C ARG A 333 9.59 5.72 19.24
N GLY A 334 10.23 5.68 18.08
CA GLY A 334 11.65 5.38 17.94
C GLY A 334 12.06 5.24 16.47
N ASP A 335 13.26 4.69 16.23
CA ASP A 335 13.91 4.60 14.93
C ASP A 335 14.19 3.15 14.47
N GLN A 336 13.80 2.16 15.27
CA GLN A 336 13.93 0.76 14.90
C GLN A 336 13.07 0.41 13.67
N PRO A 337 13.33 -0.70 12.96
CA PRO A 337 12.58 -1.08 11.75
C PRO A 337 11.08 -1.21 11.96
N ASN A 338 10.65 -1.60 13.16
CA ASN A 338 9.24 -1.72 13.54
C ASN A 338 8.65 -0.44 14.18
N GLN A 339 9.38 0.67 14.19
CA GLN A 339 9.02 1.92 14.87
C GLN A 339 8.93 3.11 13.91
N LEU A 340 8.12 4.09 14.30
CA LEU A 340 7.99 5.38 13.63
C LEU A 340 8.16 6.51 14.63
N ASN A 341 8.42 7.72 14.13
CA ASN A 341 8.60 8.93 14.90
C ASN A 341 7.90 10.11 14.21
N THR A 342 6.67 10.36 14.64
CA THR A 342 5.76 11.37 14.11
C THR A 342 5.53 11.24 12.59
N PRO A 343 5.00 10.10 12.13
CA PRO A 343 4.72 9.89 10.72
C PRO A 343 3.79 10.98 10.18
N SER A 344 3.98 11.35 8.91
CA SER A 344 3.21 12.42 8.28
C SER A 344 2.42 11.92 7.08
N PHE A 345 2.84 12.20 5.86
CA PHE A 345 2.13 11.72 4.68
C PHE A 345 2.41 10.24 4.42
N ILE A 346 1.46 9.61 3.73
CA ILE A 346 1.50 8.20 3.37
C ILE A 346 1.12 8.05 1.90
N PHE A 347 1.63 7.00 1.27
CA PHE A 347 1.23 6.54 -0.05
C PHE A 347 1.01 5.03 0.02
N VAL A 348 0.04 4.52 -0.74
CA VAL A 348 -0.27 3.08 -0.79
C VAL A 348 -0.20 2.62 -2.23
N ASP A 349 0.63 1.62 -2.51
CA ASP A 349 0.78 1.04 -3.84
C ASP A 349 -0.30 -0.02 -4.14
N GLU A 350 -0.30 -0.55 -5.36
CA GLU A 350 -1.27 -1.54 -5.81
C GLU A 350 -1.23 -2.86 -5.04
N ASP A 351 -0.07 -3.19 -4.44
CA ASP A 351 0.16 -4.38 -3.63
C ASP A 351 -0.21 -4.14 -2.15
N GLN A 352 -0.82 -3.00 -1.83
CA GLN A 352 -1.14 -2.54 -0.47
C GLN A 352 0.10 -2.36 0.41
N SER A 353 1.28 -2.15 -0.19
CA SER A 353 2.44 -1.68 0.56
C SER A 353 2.31 -0.20 0.84
N ILE A 354 2.76 0.21 2.02
CA ILE A 354 2.59 1.56 2.54
C ILE A 354 3.94 2.23 2.62
N TYR A 355 4.04 3.39 2.01
CA TYR A 355 5.18 4.28 2.10
C TYR A 355 4.85 5.36 3.12
N VAL A 356 5.69 5.50 4.15
CA VAL A 356 5.44 6.40 5.26
C VAL A 356 6.61 7.35 5.40
N SER A 357 6.31 8.65 5.34
CA SER A 357 7.28 9.69 5.68
C SER A 357 7.43 9.78 7.20
N ASP A 358 8.49 9.16 7.69
CA ASP A 358 8.87 9.07 9.09
C ASP A 358 9.63 10.33 9.51
N ARG A 359 8.87 11.41 9.61
CA ARG A 359 9.35 12.81 9.58
C ARG A 359 10.49 13.11 10.54
N LYS A 360 10.46 12.61 11.78
CA LYS A 360 11.48 12.94 12.80
C LYS A 360 12.67 11.99 12.80
N ASN A 361 12.62 10.92 12.00
CA ASN A 361 13.76 10.05 11.72
C ASN A 361 14.36 10.35 10.33
N ASP A 362 13.92 11.43 9.67
CA ASP A 362 14.47 11.93 8.39
C ASP A 362 14.60 10.83 7.32
N ARG A 363 13.56 10.00 7.22
CA ARG A 363 13.51 8.84 6.30
C ARG A 363 12.11 8.61 5.75
N VAL A 364 12.04 7.85 4.67
CA VAL A 364 10.80 7.21 4.18
C VAL A 364 10.95 5.71 4.34
N THR A 365 9.91 5.07 4.89
CA THR A 365 9.87 3.61 5.08
C THR A 365 8.79 2.97 4.21
N LYS A 366 9.10 1.84 3.57
CA LYS A 366 8.12 0.98 2.88
C LYS A 366 7.77 -0.20 3.77
N TRP A 367 6.49 -0.40 3.99
CA TRP A 367 5.92 -1.52 4.75
C TRP A 367 5.13 -2.37 3.78
N ARG A 368 5.61 -3.59 3.49
CA ARG A 368 4.83 -4.54 2.68
C ARG A 368 3.56 -4.92 3.45
N LYS A 369 2.53 -5.34 2.71
CA LYS A 369 1.30 -5.83 3.31
C LYS A 369 1.60 -6.87 4.39
N ASP A 370 1.01 -6.67 5.57
CA ASP A 370 1.15 -7.52 6.77
C ASP A 370 2.58 -7.64 7.36
N ALA A 371 3.54 -6.86 6.85
CA ALA A 371 4.90 -6.82 7.39
C ALA A 371 4.93 -6.25 8.82
N LYS A 372 5.86 -6.77 9.64
CA LYS A 372 6.08 -6.30 11.01
C LYS A 372 7.12 -5.18 11.11
N GLU A 373 7.88 -4.98 10.04
CA GLU A 373 8.99 -4.05 9.95
C GLU A 373 8.96 -3.30 8.62
N GLY A 374 9.33 -2.03 8.65
CA GLY A 374 9.53 -1.19 7.48
C GLY A 374 10.97 -1.26 6.99
N ILE A 375 11.13 -1.13 5.68
CA ILE A 375 12.44 -1.01 5.02
C ILE A 375 12.64 0.47 4.68
N VAL A 376 13.82 1.02 4.97
CA VAL A 376 14.16 2.39 4.56
C VAL A 376 14.34 2.41 3.04
N VAL A 377 13.61 3.29 2.37
CA VAL A 377 13.61 3.40 0.90
C VAL A 377 14.00 4.79 0.39
N ALA A 378 14.12 5.77 1.29
CA ALA A 378 14.74 7.07 1.02
C ALA A 378 15.23 7.71 2.32
N GLY A 379 16.38 8.40 2.26
CA GLY A 379 17.00 9.03 3.43
C GLY A 379 17.50 8.02 4.46
N GLY A 380 17.38 8.35 5.76
CA GLY A 380 17.82 7.47 6.86
C GLY A 380 19.29 7.58 7.23
N ASN A 381 20.07 8.42 6.56
CA ASN A 381 21.48 8.69 6.85
C ASN A 381 21.68 9.94 7.73
N GLY A 382 20.74 10.17 8.64
CA GLY A 382 20.65 11.38 9.45
C GLY A 382 20.09 12.59 8.72
N GLN A 383 19.85 13.64 9.48
CA GLN A 383 19.36 14.92 8.98
C GLN A 383 20.47 15.66 8.22
N GLY A 384 20.21 16.10 6.99
CA GLY A 384 21.16 16.92 6.24
C GLY A 384 20.76 17.20 4.80
N GLU A 385 21.65 17.84 4.04
CA GLU A 385 21.40 18.33 2.67
C GLU A 385 22.03 17.44 1.59
N ASN A 386 22.82 16.43 1.97
CA ASN A 386 23.43 15.49 1.02
C ASN A 386 22.35 14.70 0.26
N LEU A 387 22.73 14.08 -0.86
CA LEU A 387 21.80 13.35 -1.74
C LEU A 387 21.25 12.07 -1.12
N ASN A 388 21.91 11.51 -0.10
CA ASN A 388 21.42 10.38 0.70
C ASN A 388 20.72 10.80 2.01
N GLN A 389 20.51 12.10 2.22
CA GLN A 389 19.93 12.67 3.45
C GLN A 389 18.63 13.42 3.15
N LEU A 390 17.77 13.48 4.16
CA LEU A 390 16.52 14.25 4.15
C LEU A 390 16.49 15.15 5.38
N PHE A 391 15.61 16.15 5.36
CA PHE A 391 15.33 16.98 6.53
C PHE A 391 13.82 17.28 6.63
N TYR A 392 13.17 16.60 7.59
CA TYR A 392 11.72 16.61 7.84
C TYR A 392 10.90 16.28 6.58
N PRO A 393 11.07 15.10 5.99
CA PRO A 393 10.30 14.70 4.83
C PRO A 393 8.79 14.73 5.12
N ARG A 394 8.01 15.17 4.13
CA ARG A 394 6.54 15.26 4.20
C ARG A 394 5.89 14.42 3.12
N GLY A 395 5.29 15.03 2.10
CA GLY A 395 4.64 14.34 0.99
C GLY A 395 5.55 13.26 0.41
N VAL A 396 4.98 12.07 0.24
CA VAL A 396 5.60 10.96 -0.46
C VAL A 396 4.61 10.46 -1.49
N ILE A 397 5.07 10.26 -2.73
CA ILE A 397 4.32 9.60 -3.79
C ILE A 397 5.26 8.66 -4.52
N VAL A 398 4.72 7.57 -5.04
CA VAL A 398 5.48 6.60 -5.84
C VAL A 398 4.84 6.57 -7.21
N ASP A 399 5.67 6.65 -8.26
CA ASP A 399 5.17 6.49 -9.62
C ASP A 399 5.03 5.01 -10.00
N ASP A 400 4.49 4.77 -11.19
CA ASP A 400 4.29 3.41 -11.68
C ASP A 400 5.62 2.63 -11.75
N LEU A 401 6.76 3.33 -11.98
CA LEU A 401 8.15 2.81 -12.03
C LEU A 401 8.74 2.47 -10.65
N GLY A 402 7.96 2.64 -9.57
CA GLY A 402 8.46 2.44 -8.22
C GLY A 402 9.43 3.54 -7.78
N GLN A 403 9.55 4.65 -8.53
CA GLN A 403 10.39 5.78 -8.16
C GLN A 403 9.68 6.57 -7.05
N ILE A 404 10.41 6.84 -5.97
CA ILE A 404 9.88 7.44 -4.76
C ILE A 404 10.20 8.92 -4.78
N TYR A 405 9.17 9.76 -4.76
CA TYR A 405 9.29 11.20 -4.73
C TYR A 405 8.97 11.72 -3.34
N VAL A 406 9.86 12.54 -2.79
CA VAL A 406 9.77 13.01 -1.41
C VAL A 406 9.87 14.52 -1.37
N ALA A 407 8.91 15.16 -0.71
CA ALA A 407 8.99 16.57 -0.34
C ALA A 407 9.96 16.71 0.83
N ASP A 408 11.21 17.05 0.52
CA ASP A 408 12.29 17.27 1.48
C ASP A 408 12.16 18.69 2.06
N ARG A 409 11.21 18.81 2.98
CA ARG A 409 10.58 20.08 3.37
C ARG A 409 11.60 21.12 3.83
N ARG A 410 12.51 20.79 4.74
CA ARG A 410 13.43 21.79 5.31
C ARG A 410 14.58 22.15 4.38
N ASN A 411 14.93 21.25 3.47
CA ASN A 411 15.89 21.49 2.39
C ASN A 411 15.25 22.15 1.16
N GLN A 412 13.95 22.49 1.22
CA GLN A 412 13.26 23.28 0.21
C GLN A 412 13.29 22.68 -1.21
N ARG A 413 13.31 21.34 -1.29
CA ARG A 413 13.46 20.60 -2.55
C ARG A 413 12.50 19.41 -2.63
N VAL A 414 12.32 18.92 -3.85
CA VAL A 414 11.72 17.59 -4.09
C VAL A 414 12.82 16.67 -4.56
N MET A 415 12.92 15.52 -3.93
CA MET A 415 13.91 14.50 -4.23
C MET A 415 13.25 13.26 -4.83
N ARG A 416 13.98 12.52 -5.66
CA ARG A 416 13.59 11.22 -6.20
C ARG A 416 14.60 10.15 -5.80
N TRP A 417 14.13 9.01 -5.31
CA TRP A 417 14.91 7.78 -5.19
C TRP A 417 14.42 6.74 -6.19
N CYS A 418 15.36 6.12 -6.91
CA CYS A 418 15.09 4.92 -7.69
C CYS A 418 15.38 3.69 -6.82
N GLU A 419 14.67 2.59 -7.08
CA GLU A 419 14.88 1.34 -6.35
C GLU A 419 16.34 0.89 -6.38
N GLY A 420 16.87 0.50 -5.22
CA GLY A 420 18.25 0.04 -5.06
C GLY A 420 19.32 1.14 -5.10
N LYS A 421 18.95 2.43 -5.19
CA LYS A 421 19.90 3.54 -5.10
C LYS A 421 20.08 4.02 -3.65
N GLU A 422 21.33 4.23 -3.25
CA GLU A 422 21.68 4.78 -1.93
C GLU A 422 21.45 6.30 -1.84
N GLU A 423 21.60 7.00 -2.97
CA GLU A 423 21.41 8.43 -3.12
C GLU A 423 20.18 8.74 -3.97
N GLY A 424 19.52 9.85 -3.64
CA GLY A 424 18.44 10.42 -4.43
C GLY A 424 18.95 11.50 -5.37
N GLU A 425 18.06 11.99 -6.21
CA GLU A 425 18.31 13.06 -7.17
C GLU A 425 17.36 14.23 -6.90
N ILE A 426 17.88 15.46 -7.02
CA ILE A 426 17.04 16.66 -6.93
C ILE A 426 16.17 16.72 -8.18
N VAL A 427 14.86 16.72 -7.98
CA VAL A 427 13.87 16.83 -9.05
C VAL A 427 13.62 18.29 -9.40
N VAL A 428 13.28 19.09 -8.38
CA VAL A 428 12.99 20.53 -8.45
C VAL A 428 13.27 21.20 -7.11
N GLY A 429 13.54 22.51 -7.13
CA GLY A 429 13.80 23.32 -5.95
C GLY A 429 15.23 23.22 -5.43
N GLY A 430 15.43 23.59 -4.16
CA GLY A 430 16.75 23.74 -3.54
C GLY A 430 17.21 25.21 -3.46
N PHE A 431 18.15 25.47 -2.54
CA PHE A 431 18.69 26.81 -2.31
C PHE A 431 19.40 27.34 -3.56
N GLY A 432 19.11 28.60 -3.94
CA GLY A 432 19.82 29.29 -5.03
C GLY A 432 19.35 28.99 -6.46
N GLN A 433 18.30 28.18 -6.66
CA GLN A 433 17.69 27.99 -7.98
C GLN A 433 16.58 29.02 -8.28
N GLU A 434 16.27 29.24 -9.56
CA GLU A 434 15.27 30.23 -10.01
C GLU A 434 13.84 29.91 -9.50
N ASN A 435 13.54 28.65 -9.17
CA ASN A 435 12.21 28.17 -8.78
C ASN A 435 12.15 27.73 -7.31
N GLN A 436 12.45 28.65 -6.40
CA GLN A 436 12.51 28.38 -4.96
C GLN A 436 11.15 27.93 -4.40
N LEU A 437 11.10 26.67 -3.98
CA LEU A 437 10.05 26.15 -3.11
C LEU A 437 10.34 26.63 -1.68
N ASN A 438 9.31 26.86 -0.88
CA ASN A 438 9.45 27.23 0.52
C ASN A 438 8.63 26.29 1.42
N SER A 439 9.35 25.32 1.98
CA SER A 439 8.82 24.15 2.69
C SER A 439 7.73 23.39 1.89
N PRO A 440 8.11 22.71 0.79
CA PRO A 440 7.18 21.85 0.09
C PRO A 440 6.55 20.83 1.06
N ASN A 441 5.23 20.66 1.01
CA ASN A 441 4.54 19.87 2.02
C ASN A 441 3.89 18.59 1.47
N CYS A 442 3.24 18.65 0.32
CA CYS A 442 2.62 17.50 -0.33
C CYS A 442 2.90 17.54 -1.84
N LEU A 443 2.86 16.36 -2.46
CA LEU A 443 3.15 16.12 -3.87
C LEU A 443 1.97 15.38 -4.50
N SER A 444 1.67 15.64 -5.76
CA SER A 444 0.74 14.83 -6.54
C SER A 444 1.15 14.84 -8.02
N PHE A 445 0.74 13.81 -8.75
CA PHE A 445 0.88 13.75 -10.20
C PHE A 445 -0.49 13.88 -10.87
N ASP A 446 -0.54 14.53 -12.03
CA ASP A 446 -1.66 14.36 -12.95
C ASP A 446 -1.47 13.12 -13.86
N ALA A 447 -2.48 12.82 -14.68
CA ALA A 447 -2.45 11.69 -15.60
C ALA A 447 -1.31 11.79 -16.63
N GLU A 448 -0.87 13.00 -16.97
CA GLU A 448 0.25 13.25 -17.89
C GLU A 448 1.63 13.14 -17.24
N GLY A 449 1.71 13.07 -15.90
CA GLY A 449 2.97 13.00 -15.16
C GLY A 449 3.58 14.35 -14.80
N ASN A 450 2.82 15.44 -14.93
CA ASN A 450 3.24 16.72 -14.37
C ASN A 450 3.23 16.65 -12.85
N LEU A 451 4.24 17.24 -12.22
CA LEU A 451 4.41 17.24 -10.77
C LEU A 451 3.77 18.48 -10.16
N TYR A 452 2.92 18.27 -9.17
CA TYR A 452 2.27 19.34 -8.42
C TYR A 452 2.80 19.36 -7.00
N VAL A 453 3.17 20.54 -6.52
CA VAL A 453 3.80 20.72 -5.21
C VAL A 453 3.05 21.78 -4.42
N THR A 454 2.68 21.47 -3.17
CA THR A 454 2.18 22.48 -2.24
C THR A 454 3.35 23.27 -1.66
N ASP A 455 3.51 24.50 -2.17
CA ASP A 455 4.56 25.44 -1.76
C ASP A 455 4.08 26.25 -0.54
N ARG A 456 4.13 25.59 0.62
CA ARG A 456 3.36 25.96 1.81
C ARG A 456 3.60 27.40 2.28
N TRP A 457 4.84 27.85 2.41
CA TRP A 457 5.11 29.18 2.96
C TRP A 457 5.01 30.29 1.93
N ASN A 458 5.07 29.95 0.65
CA ASN A 458 4.74 30.89 -0.43
C ASN A 458 3.23 30.94 -0.72
N ASN A 459 2.41 30.17 0.00
CA ASN A 459 0.95 30.17 -0.08
C ASN A 459 0.41 29.91 -1.49
N ARG A 460 1.03 28.97 -2.22
CA ARG A 460 0.68 28.66 -3.62
C ARG A 460 0.82 27.17 -3.93
N ILE A 461 0.25 26.77 -5.05
CA ILE A 461 0.50 25.45 -5.67
C ILE A 461 1.31 25.66 -6.94
N GLN A 462 2.42 24.93 -7.06
CA GLN A 462 3.30 24.95 -8.22
C GLN A 462 3.08 23.69 -9.06
N LYS A 463 2.94 23.85 -10.37
CA LYS A 463 2.97 22.76 -11.36
C LYS A 463 4.30 22.81 -12.10
N PHE A 464 4.97 21.67 -12.18
CA PHE A 464 6.15 21.46 -13.01
C PHE A 464 5.76 20.53 -14.15
N GLU A 465 6.02 20.96 -15.37
CA GLU A 465 5.68 20.18 -16.56
C GLU A 465 6.77 19.15 -16.85
N ILE A 466 6.34 17.94 -17.18
CA ILE A 466 7.27 16.88 -17.56
C ILE A 466 7.96 17.24 -18.89
N ILE A 467 9.25 16.95 -18.99
CA ILE A 467 10.05 17.00 -20.21
C ILE A 467 10.08 15.56 -20.73
N LEU A 468 9.45 15.34 -21.88
CA LEU A 468 9.44 14.06 -22.59
C LEU A 468 10.74 13.82 -23.36
#